data_AF-A0A2G2YEQ8-F1
#
_entry.id   AF-A0A2G2YEQ8-F1
#
_cell.length_a   1.000
_cell.length_b   1.000
_cell.length_c   1.000
_cell.angle_alpha   90.00
_cell.angle_beta   90.00
_cell.angle_gamma   90.00
#
_symmetry.space_group_name_H-M   'P 1'
#
loop_
_entity.id
_entity.type
_entity.pdbx_description
1 polymer ?
#
loop_
_entity_poly.entity_id
_entity_poly.type
_entity_poly.pdbx_seq_one_letter_code
_entity_poly.pdbx_strand_id
1 'polypeptide(L)'
;MGKIFLPSPRNMRLRSISEASIVMQTYHGTRRSDKVVQKVMLPYQILIPYFLKKVNFYLEKGIDKSENDTLSIKIVDELPQQTQCNYGAFVCAFGEYVIHGRDIPKEIDIGYVRMMYGSL
;
A
#
# COMPACT_ATOMS: atom_id res chain seq x y z
N MET A 1 -21.51 -10.38 1.01
CA MET A 1 -20.30 -10.26 0.16
C MET A 1 -20.61 -9.35 -1.02
N GLY A 2 -20.32 -8.05 -0.89
CA GLY A 2 -20.63 -7.05 -1.92
C GLY A 2 -19.52 -6.97 -2.98
N LYS A 3 -19.89 -7.00 -4.26
CA LYS A 3 -18.98 -6.75 -5.39
C LYS A 3 -19.22 -5.32 -5.88
N ILE A 4 -18.18 -4.48 -5.86
CA ILE A 4 -18.25 -3.13 -6.43
C ILE A 4 -17.88 -3.23 -7.92
N PHE A 5 -18.75 -2.72 -8.79
CA PHE A 5 -18.54 -2.61 -10.24
C PHE A 5 -18.58 -1.12 -10.64
N LEU A 6 -17.62 -0.69 -11.46
CA LEU A 6 -17.66 0.60 -12.18
C LEU A 6 -17.46 0.35 -13.69
N PRO A 7 -18.15 1.08 -14.59
CA PRO A 7 -18.19 0.75 -16.02
C PRO A 7 -17.09 1.41 -16.87
N SER A 8 -16.85 0.75 -18.01
CA SER A 8 -15.77 0.82 -19.02
C SER A 8 -16.05 1.80 -20.17
N PRO A 9 -15.07 2.09 -21.07
CA PRO A 9 -15.46 2.26 -22.48
C PRO A 9 -14.79 1.37 -23.53
N ARG A 10 -13.71 0.62 -23.30
CA ARG A 10 -13.09 -0.18 -24.39
C ARG A 10 -12.47 -1.49 -23.93
N ASN A 11 -13.21 -2.58 -24.15
CA ASN A 11 -12.76 -3.98 -24.27
C ASN A 11 -11.53 -4.39 -23.44
N MET A 12 -11.71 -4.50 -22.12
CA MET A 12 -10.83 -5.31 -21.30
C MET A 12 -11.72 -6.29 -20.54
N ARG A 13 -11.69 -7.58 -20.93
CA ARG A 13 -12.31 -8.68 -20.17
C ARG A 13 -11.90 -8.53 -18.70
N LEU A 14 -12.80 -8.04 -17.86
CA LEU A 14 -12.59 -7.99 -16.41
C LEU A 14 -12.74 -9.42 -15.90
N ARG A 15 -11.64 -10.17 -15.85
CA ARG A 15 -11.59 -11.37 -15.02
C ARG A 15 -11.64 -10.90 -13.57
N SER A 16 -12.65 -11.34 -12.83
CA SER A 16 -12.68 -11.16 -11.38
C SER A 16 -11.45 -11.83 -10.79
N ILE A 17 -10.55 -11.05 -10.21
CA ILE A 17 -9.36 -11.57 -9.52
C ILE A 17 -9.79 -11.76 -8.06
N SER A 18 -9.71 -12.99 -7.56
CA SER A 18 -10.00 -13.27 -6.15
C SER A 18 -8.89 -12.72 -5.24
N GLU A 19 -9.21 -12.42 -3.99
CA GLU A 19 -8.22 -12.03 -2.98
C GLU A 19 -7.08 -13.05 -2.87
N ALA A 20 -7.41 -14.34 -2.90
CA ALA A 20 -6.43 -15.43 -2.95
C ALA A 20 -5.49 -15.34 -4.17
N SER A 21 -5.99 -14.89 -5.32
CA SER A 21 -5.17 -14.69 -6.53
C SER A 21 -4.29 -13.45 -6.45
N ILE A 22 -4.70 -12.42 -5.69
CA ILE A 22 -3.86 -11.25 -5.41
C ILE A 22 -2.73 -11.67 -4.48
N VAL A 23 -3.05 -12.37 -3.37
CA VAL A 23 -2.07 -12.89 -2.41
C VAL A 23 -1.01 -13.74 -3.11
N MET A 24 -1.42 -14.72 -3.91
CA MET A 24 -0.47 -15.56 -4.66
C MET A 24 0.38 -14.76 -5.63
N GLN A 25 -0.18 -13.73 -6.27
CA GLN A 25 0.59 -12.85 -7.15
C GLN A 25 1.62 -12.02 -6.39
N THR A 26 1.30 -11.53 -5.20
CA THR A 26 2.27 -10.86 -4.32
C THR A 26 3.42 -11.79 -3.93
N TYR A 27 3.16 -13.08 -3.71
CA TYR A 27 4.21 -14.07 -3.39
C TYR A 27 5.10 -14.43 -4.58
N HIS A 28 4.59 -14.36 -5.81
CA HIS A 28 5.35 -14.76 -6.99
C HIS A 28 6.39 -13.72 -7.44
N GLY A 29 6.28 -12.44 -7.04
CA GLY A 29 7.29 -11.41 -7.31
C GLY A 29 7.68 -11.24 -8.78
N THR A 30 6.77 -11.54 -9.71
CA THR A 30 7.00 -11.41 -11.16
C THR A 30 6.52 -10.06 -11.70
N ARG A 31 7.15 -9.57 -12.77
CA ARG A 31 6.65 -8.38 -13.51
C ARG A 31 5.17 -8.46 -13.91
N ARG A 32 4.63 -9.66 -14.09
CA ARG A 32 3.21 -9.88 -14.43
C ARG A 32 2.31 -9.71 -13.22
N SER A 33 2.71 -10.24 -12.06
CA SER A 33 2.00 -10.02 -10.80
C SER A 33 2.02 -8.55 -10.39
N ASP A 34 3.13 -7.84 -10.60
CA ASP A 34 3.24 -6.43 -10.23
C ASP A 34 2.23 -5.56 -10.99
N LYS A 35 2.04 -5.81 -12.29
CA LYS A 35 1.03 -5.12 -13.10
C LYS A 35 -0.40 -5.36 -12.59
N VAL A 36 -0.67 -6.56 -12.08
CA VAL A 36 -1.98 -6.89 -11.52
C VAL A 36 -2.16 -6.18 -10.18
N VAL A 37 -1.15 -6.20 -9.31
CA VAL A 37 -1.15 -5.47 -8.03
C VAL A 37 -1.35 -3.97 -8.29
N GLN A 38 -0.59 -3.36 -9.20
CA GLN A 38 -0.77 -1.96 -9.61
C GLN A 38 -2.22 -1.67 -10.00
N LYS A 39 -2.80 -2.48 -10.88
CA LYS A 39 -4.18 -2.29 -11.34
C LYS A 39 -5.20 -2.39 -10.20
N VAL A 40 -4.98 -3.29 -9.24
CA VAL A 40 -5.82 -3.45 -8.04
C VAL A 40 -5.62 -2.27 -7.06
N MET A 41 -4.44 -1.66 -7.03
CA MET A 41 -4.15 -0.51 -6.18
C MET A 41 -4.72 0.81 -6.71
N LEU A 42 -4.90 0.97 -8.03
CA LEU A 42 -5.38 2.23 -8.63
C LEU A 42 -6.66 2.81 -7.99
N PRO A 43 -7.72 2.05 -7.69
CA PRO A 43 -8.92 2.59 -7.04
C PRO A 43 -8.64 3.23 -5.67
N TYR A 44 -7.61 2.76 -4.95
CA TYR A 44 -7.26 3.29 -3.64
C TYR A 44 -6.70 4.72 -3.69
N GLN A 45 -6.24 5.19 -4.86
CA GLN A 45 -5.84 6.59 -5.06
C GLN A 45 -7.00 7.55 -4.78
N ILE A 46 -8.24 7.09 -4.94
CA ILE A 46 -9.47 7.86 -4.72
C ILE A 46 -10.13 7.45 -3.40
N LEU A 47 -10.22 6.14 -3.13
CA LEU A 47 -10.93 5.64 -1.96
C LEU A 47 -10.28 6.07 -0.63
N ILE A 48 -8.95 6.08 -0.54
CA ILE A 48 -8.24 6.50 0.68
C ILE A 48 -8.51 7.98 0.99
N PRO A 49 -8.26 8.95 0.08
CA PRO A 49 -8.55 10.35 0.39
C PRO A 49 -10.04 10.59 0.64
N TYR A 50 -10.93 9.91 -0.07
CA TYR A 50 -12.37 9.97 0.21
C TYR A 50 -12.71 9.52 1.64
N PHE A 51 -12.17 8.38 2.08
CA PHE A 51 -12.38 7.86 3.43
C PHE A 51 -11.81 8.80 4.49
N LEU A 52 -10.57 9.27 4.33
CA LEU A 52 -9.93 10.21 5.26
C LEU A 52 -10.72 11.51 5.41
N LYS A 53 -11.29 12.02 4.31
CA LYS A 53 -12.20 13.18 4.35
C LYS A 53 -13.47 12.87 5.15
N LYS A 54 -14.11 11.71 4.94
CA LYS A 54 -15.35 11.32 5.64
C LYS A 54 -15.18 11.18 7.16
N VAL A 55 -13.98 10.86 7.62
CA VAL A 55 -13.64 10.80 9.05
C VAL A 55 -13.04 12.12 9.58
N ASN A 56 -13.19 13.23 8.86
CA ASN A 56 -12.67 14.56 9.21
C ASN A 56 -11.15 14.66 9.42
N PHE A 57 -10.37 13.66 8.98
CA PHE A 57 -8.92 13.61 9.20
C PHE A 57 -8.20 14.87 8.70
N TYR A 58 -8.52 15.33 7.48
CA TYR A 58 -7.85 16.50 6.90
C TYR A 58 -8.17 17.79 7.66
N LEU A 59 -9.42 17.95 8.11
CA LEU A 59 -9.84 19.09 8.91
C LEU A 59 -9.10 19.13 10.25
N GLU A 60 -9.05 18.00 10.95
CA GLU A 60 -8.36 17.88 12.25
C GLU A 60 -6.85 18.09 12.13
N LYS A 61 -6.26 17.74 10.98
CA LYS A 61 -4.83 17.95 10.71
C LYS A 61 -4.51 19.30 10.07
N GLY A 62 -5.51 20.14 9.79
CA GLY A 62 -5.32 21.44 9.12
C GLY A 62 -4.74 21.30 7.70
N ILE A 63 -5.01 20.19 7.02
CA ILE A 63 -4.55 19.92 5.66
C ILE A 63 -5.62 20.40 4.68
N ASP A 64 -5.28 21.37 3.83
CA ASP A 64 -6.16 21.82 2.75
C ASP A 64 -6.09 20.83 1.57
N LYS A 65 -7.11 19.97 1.48
CA LYS A 65 -7.25 18.97 0.41
C LYS A 65 -8.66 18.98 -0.15
N SER A 66 -8.75 18.98 -1.48
CA SER A 66 -10.01 18.89 -2.21
C SER A 66 -10.57 17.45 -2.22
N GLU A 67 -11.86 17.31 -2.53
CA GLU A 67 -12.51 15.99 -2.64
C GLU A 67 -11.94 15.12 -3.75
N ASN A 68 -11.43 15.76 -4.80
CA ASN A 68 -10.95 15.10 -6.01
C ASN A 68 -9.44 14.92 -6.00
N ASP A 69 -8.76 15.27 -4.91
CA ASP A 69 -7.31 15.17 -4.79
C ASP A 69 -6.90 13.71 -4.63
N THR A 70 -6.51 13.11 -5.75
CA THR A 70 -5.98 11.75 -5.77
C THR A 70 -4.68 11.66 -4.98
N LEU A 71 -4.50 10.57 -4.22
CA LEU A 71 -3.19 10.24 -3.66
C LEU A 71 -2.33 9.53 -4.71
N SER A 72 -1.08 9.99 -4.85
CA SER A 72 -0.09 9.26 -5.61
C SER A 72 0.25 7.96 -4.88
N ILE A 73 -0.01 6.81 -5.51
CA ILE A 73 0.45 5.51 -5.02
C ILE A 73 1.78 5.19 -5.70
N LYS A 74 2.83 5.06 -4.90
CA LYS A 74 4.12 4.54 -5.33
C LYS A 74 4.23 3.09 -4.85
N ILE A 75 4.51 2.18 -5.77
CA ILE A 75 4.93 0.82 -5.41
C ILE A 75 6.45 0.85 -5.30
N VAL A 76 6.95 0.37 -4.16
CA VAL A 76 8.38 0.24 -3.90
C VAL A 76 8.73 -1.22 -4.05
N ASP A 77 9.66 -1.52 -4.95
CA ASP A 77 10.22 -2.83 -5.19
C ASP A 77 11.59 -2.99 -4.51
N GLU A 78 12.17 -4.18 -4.63
CA GLU A 78 13.52 -4.51 -4.13
C GLU A 78 13.74 -4.26 -2.62
N LEU A 79 12.65 -4.22 -1.86
CA LEU A 79 12.70 -4.10 -0.41
C LEU A 79 13.40 -5.32 0.21
N PRO A 80 14.20 -5.13 1.27
CA PRO A 80 14.73 -6.21 2.10
C PRO A 80 13.65 -7.22 2.45
N GLN A 81 13.92 -8.50 2.18
CA GLN A 81 12.95 -9.54 2.47
C GLN A 81 12.81 -9.70 4.00
N GLN A 82 11.58 -9.79 4.46
CA GLN A 82 11.30 -10.03 5.87
C GLN A 82 11.93 -11.34 6.35
N THR A 83 12.39 -11.35 7.60
CA THR A 83 12.87 -12.54 8.29
C THR A 83 11.91 -12.92 9.42
N GLN A 84 11.59 -14.21 9.54
CA GLN A 84 10.71 -14.74 10.61
C GLN A 84 9.31 -14.07 10.63
N CYS A 85 8.70 -13.95 11.82
CA CYS A 85 7.36 -13.36 12.02
C CYS A 85 7.41 -11.83 12.21
N ASN A 86 8.29 -11.12 11.49
CA ASN A 86 8.58 -9.69 11.72
C ASN A 86 7.87 -8.73 10.76
N TYR A 87 6.84 -9.17 10.02
CA TYR A 87 6.17 -8.35 9.01
C TYR A 87 5.79 -6.95 9.53
N GLY A 88 5.25 -6.85 10.76
CA GLY A 88 4.88 -5.56 11.35
C GLY A 88 6.09 -4.64 11.56
N ALA A 89 7.19 -5.15 12.10
CA ALA A 89 8.42 -4.38 12.31
C ALA A 89 9.02 -3.90 10.98
N PHE A 90 9.05 -4.76 9.95
CA PHE A 90 9.48 -4.37 8.62
C PHE A 90 8.60 -3.26 8.03
N VAL A 91 7.27 -3.37 8.14
CA VAL A 91 6.33 -2.34 7.66
C VAL A 91 6.56 -1.00 8.38
N CYS A 92 6.75 -1.01 9.71
CA CYS A 92 7.06 0.21 10.46
C CYS A 92 8.37 0.84 10.00
N ALA A 93 9.44 0.04 9.88
CA ALA A 93 10.75 0.52 9.43
C ALA A 93 10.66 1.13 8.02
N PHE A 94 10.06 0.43 7.05
CA PHE A 94 9.89 0.95 5.70
C PHE A 94 9.09 2.26 5.67
N GLY A 95 8.01 2.34 6.46
CA GLY A 95 7.23 3.56 6.60
C GLY A 95 8.10 4.74 7.05
N GLU A 96 8.97 4.52 8.04
CA GLU A 96 9.88 5.57 8.52
C GLU A 96 10.85 6.04 7.43
N TYR A 97 11.51 5.13 6.70
CA TYR A 97 12.42 5.51 5.60
C TYR A 97 11.67 6.28 4.50
N VAL A 98 10.49 5.80 4.09
CA VAL A 98 9.68 6.43 3.04
C VAL A 98 9.21 7.83 3.44
N ILE A 99 8.74 8.01 4.68
CA ILE A 99 8.27 9.32 5.19
C ILE A 99 9.41 10.34 5.21
N HIS A 100 10.62 9.92 5.57
CA HIS A 100 11.79 10.79 5.63
C HIS A 100 12.54 10.93 4.29
N GLY A 101 12.06 10.27 3.22
CA GLY A 101 12.71 10.29 1.91
C GLY A 101 14.13 9.71 1.93
N ARG A 102 14.41 8.76 2.82
CA ARG A 102 15.71 8.10 2.96
C ARG A 102 15.75 6.81 2.15
N ASP A 103 16.93 6.47 1.64
CA ASP A 103 17.16 5.18 1.00
C ASP A 103 16.96 4.04 2.00
N ILE A 104 16.30 2.98 1.55
CA ILE A 104 16.01 1.81 2.39
C ILE A 104 17.25 0.92 2.40
N PRO A 105 17.85 0.64 3.58
CA PRO A 105 19.04 -0.18 3.66
C PRO A 105 18.73 -1.64 3.28
N LYS A 106 19.71 -2.34 2.70
CA LYS A 106 19.57 -3.76 2.33
C LYS A 106 19.32 -4.70 3.51
N GLU A 107 19.77 -4.29 4.69
CA GLU A 107 19.58 -5.01 5.95
C GLU A 107 18.91 -4.08 6.96
N ILE A 108 17.88 -4.59 7.62
CA ILE A 108 17.16 -3.88 8.67
C ILE A 108 17.48 -4.55 10.00
N ASP A 109 17.99 -3.77 10.95
CA ASP A 109 18.13 -4.23 12.33
C ASP A 109 16.76 -4.31 13.00
N ILE A 110 16.16 -5.50 12.90
CA ILE A 110 14.85 -5.77 13.49
C ILE A 110 14.88 -5.79 15.02
N GLY A 111 16.03 -6.08 15.63
CA GLY A 111 16.19 -6.00 17.08
C GLY A 111 15.99 -4.56 17.54
N TYR A 112 16.66 -3.62 16.88
CA TYR A 112 16.50 -2.19 17.12
C TYR A 112 15.08 -1.71 16.85
N VAL A 113 14.48 -2.06 15.70
CA VAL A 113 13.10 -1.66 15.36
C VAL A 113 12.09 -2.18 16.38
N ARG A 114 12.21 -3.45 16.82
CA ARG A 114 11.36 -4.01 17.87
C ARG A 114 11.52 -3.30 19.20
N MET A 115 12.74 -2.93 19.58
CA MET A 115 12.99 -2.17 20.80
C MET A 115 12.33 -0.79 20.73
N MET A 116 12.49 -0.09 19.60
CA MET A 116 11.95 1.26 19.40
C MET A 116 10.42 1.30 19.40
N TYR A 117 9.76 0.36 18.73
CA TYR A 117 8.30 0.35 18.60
C TYR A 117 7.59 -0.53 19.64
N GLY A 118 8.27 -1.49 20.24
CA GLY A 118 7.73 -2.35 21.31
C GLY A 118 7.69 -1.67 22.68
N SER A 119 8.32 -0.51 22.82
CA SER A 119 8.27 0.33 24.03
C SER A 119 7.18 1.41 24.00
N LEU A 120 6.43 1.52 22.89
CA LEU A 120 5.28 2.43 22.75
C LEU A 120 4.01 1.80 23.33
#